data_AF-A0A1B2HD64-F1
#
_entry.id   AF-A0A1B2HD64-F1
#
_cell.length_a   1.000
_cell.length_b   1.000
_cell.length_c   1.000
_cell.angle_alpha   90.00
_cell.angle_beta   90.00
_cell.angle_gamma   90.00
#
_symmetry.space_group_name_H-M   'P 1'
#
loop_
_entity.id
_entity.type
_entity.pdbx_description
1 polymer ?
#
loop_
_entity_poly.entity_id
_entity_poly.type
_entity_poly.pdbx_seq_one_letter_code
_entity_poly.pdbx_strand_id
1 'polypeptide(L)'
;MIKPLVTGEMRERARRVPSNWLHVVDPAYDEVVAEAVVGRYLVDERGEITDEYVANPRYRAKELVFENDLESLMYLVWHGRAEKRELVDAVLAAELVLPADPAKKAREHVVLRGNVIDAFASERALPPDWPPHWQRFHGVELAVIVDALQEPATVLIAAQGGVRFEVPGAVLVDGLRAVITMR
;
A
#
# COMPACT_ATOMS: atom_id res chain seq x y z
N MET A 1 -26.36 11.07 -4.13
CA MET A 1 -25.06 10.41 -3.88
C MET A 1 -25.35 9.00 -3.41
N ILE A 2 -24.72 7.98 -3.99
CA ILE A 2 -24.95 6.57 -3.63
C ILE A 2 -24.16 6.27 -2.35
N LYS A 3 -24.74 5.55 -1.38
CA LYS A 3 -24.04 5.16 -0.15
C LYS A 3 -22.89 4.17 -0.48
N PRO A 4 -21.67 4.34 0.07
CA PRO A 4 -20.55 3.46 -0.21
C PRO A 4 -20.80 2.02 0.24
N LEU A 5 -20.34 1.02 -0.52
CA LEU A 5 -20.42 -0.38 -0.09
C LEU A 5 -19.55 -0.62 1.16
N VAL A 6 -20.09 -1.35 2.13
CA VAL A 6 -19.36 -1.72 3.36
C VAL A 6 -18.33 -2.81 3.05
N THR A 7 -17.05 -2.48 3.25
CA THR A 7 -15.91 -3.39 3.00
C THR A 7 -15.49 -4.17 4.25
N GLY A 8 -14.64 -5.20 4.09
CA GLY A 8 -14.05 -5.93 5.21
C GLY A 8 -13.22 -5.04 6.14
N GLU A 9 -12.40 -4.15 5.57
CA GLU A 9 -11.59 -3.17 6.31
C GLU A 9 -12.47 -2.22 7.14
N MET A 10 -13.60 -1.76 6.57
CA MET A 10 -14.55 -0.93 7.32
C MET A 10 -15.08 -1.67 8.54
N ARG A 11 -15.41 -2.97 8.42
CA ARG A 11 -15.84 -3.79 9.56
C ARG A 11 -14.73 -3.96 10.60
N GLU A 12 -13.49 -4.16 10.17
CA GLU A 12 -12.34 -4.23 11.07
C GLU A 12 -12.09 -2.92 11.83
N ARG A 13 -12.30 -1.78 11.18
CA ARG A 13 -12.22 -0.47 11.82
C ARG A 13 -13.39 -0.24 12.77
N ALA A 14 -14.61 -0.60 12.36
CA ALA A 14 -15.82 -0.47 13.18
C ALA A 14 -15.71 -1.21 14.52
N ARG A 15 -15.14 -2.42 14.52
CA ARG A 15 -14.85 -3.19 15.75
C ARG A 15 -13.98 -2.45 16.78
N ARG A 16 -13.21 -1.46 16.36
CA ARG A 16 -12.35 -0.65 17.24
C ARG A 16 -13.05 0.60 17.78
N VAL A 17 -14.22 0.95 17.25
CA VAL A 17 -14.99 2.15 17.60
C VAL A 17 -16.49 1.87 17.76
N PRO A 18 -16.89 0.96 18.67
CA PRO A 18 -18.31 0.66 18.91
C PRO A 18 -19.07 1.89 19.42
N SER A 19 -20.38 1.92 19.17
CA SER A 19 -21.28 3.02 19.56
C SER A 19 -20.83 4.40 19.08
N ASN A 20 -20.22 4.46 17.89
CA ASN A 20 -19.68 5.68 17.30
C ASN A 20 -19.91 5.74 15.80
N TRP A 21 -19.57 6.86 15.17
CA TRP A 21 -19.63 7.03 13.72
C TRP A 21 -18.30 6.63 13.06
N LEU A 22 -18.35 5.72 12.09
CA LEU A 22 -17.22 5.37 11.25
C LEU A 22 -17.17 6.29 10.02
N HIS A 23 -16.17 7.16 9.94
CA HIS A 23 -15.92 7.98 8.74
C HIS A 23 -15.43 7.14 7.55
N VAL A 24 -16.07 7.34 6.41
CA VAL A 24 -15.64 6.85 5.10
C VAL A 24 -14.87 7.97 4.42
N VAL A 25 -13.59 7.73 4.15
CA VAL A 25 -12.69 8.69 3.50
C VAL A 25 -12.48 8.24 2.06
N ASP A 26 -12.52 9.20 1.14
CA ASP A 26 -12.20 8.99 -0.27
C ASP A 26 -10.68 8.77 -0.41
N PRO A 27 -10.26 7.60 -0.91
CA PRO A 27 -8.83 7.28 -1.03
C PRO A 27 -8.08 8.15 -2.05
N ALA A 28 -8.77 8.92 -2.89
CA ALA A 28 -8.15 9.89 -3.78
C ALA A 28 -7.63 11.17 -3.07
N TYR A 29 -7.74 11.23 -1.73
CA TYR A 29 -7.17 12.28 -0.91
C TYR A 29 -5.97 11.78 -0.11
N ASP A 30 -4.86 12.52 -0.20
CA ASP A 30 -3.64 12.25 0.59
C ASP A 30 -3.81 12.58 2.09
N GLU A 31 -4.70 13.51 2.42
CA GLU A 31 -4.97 13.96 3.78
C GLU A 31 -6.46 13.88 4.13
N VAL A 32 -6.76 13.55 5.39
CA VAL A 32 -8.14 13.49 5.89
C VAL A 32 -8.67 14.89 6.20
N VAL A 33 -9.13 15.58 5.16
CA VAL A 33 -9.84 16.87 5.27
C VAL A 33 -11.36 16.69 5.19
N ALA A 34 -12.14 17.73 5.52
CA ALA A 34 -13.59 17.65 5.49
C ALA A 34 -14.14 17.30 4.10
N GLU A 35 -13.48 17.74 3.04
CA GLU A 35 -13.83 17.47 1.64
C GLU A 35 -13.49 16.03 1.22
N ALA A 36 -12.59 15.36 1.95
CA ALA A 36 -12.18 13.97 1.72
C ALA A 36 -13.15 12.94 2.31
N VAL A 37 -13.94 13.34 3.32
CA VAL A 37 -14.89 12.43 3.98
C VAL A 37 -16.13 12.30 3.09
N VAL A 38 -16.37 11.10 2.54
CA VAL A 38 -17.56 10.79 1.74
C VAL A 38 -18.83 10.85 2.59
N GLY A 39 -18.72 10.36 3.83
CA GLY A 39 -19.80 10.32 4.80
C GLY A 39 -19.42 9.46 6.00
N ARG A 40 -20.43 8.99 6.73
CA ARG A 40 -20.23 8.15 7.91
C ARG A 40 -21.35 7.15 8.13
N TYR A 41 -20.98 5.99 8.64
CA TYR A 41 -21.89 4.96 9.09
C TYR A 41 -21.98 4.92 10.61
N LEU A 42 -23.16 4.67 11.17
CA LEU A 42 -23.29 4.38 12.60
C LEU A 42 -22.81 2.96 12.87
N VAL A 43 -21.97 2.81 13.89
CA VAL A 43 -21.50 1.53 14.42
C VAL A 43 -22.25 1.24 15.72
N ASP A 44 -22.79 0.03 15.83
CA ASP A 44 -23.53 -0.38 17.02
C ASP A 44 -22.61 -0.73 18.21
N GLU A 45 -23.21 -1.14 19.32
CA GLU A 45 -22.52 -1.53 20.55
C GLU A 45 -21.59 -2.75 20.38
N ARG A 46 -21.81 -3.56 19.34
CA ARG A 46 -21.02 -4.76 19.04
C ARG A 46 -19.89 -4.48 18.06
N GLY A 47 -19.78 -3.25 17.57
CA GLY A 47 -18.78 -2.89 16.56
C GLY A 47 -19.21 -3.24 15.13
N GLU A 48 -20.50 -3.54 14.91
CA GLU A 48 -21.05 -3.84 13.60
C GLU A 48 -21.57 -2.57 12.92
N ILE A 49 -21.35 -2.47 11.61
CA ILE A 49 -21.80 -1.33 10.81
C ILE A 49 -23.29 -1.48 10.53
N THR A 50 -24.09 -0.51 10.97
CA THR A 50 -25.52 -0.45 10.69
C THR A 50 -25.80 0.11 9.30
N ASP A 51 -27.06 0.07 8.87
CA ASP A 51 -27.51 0.71 7.63
C ASP A 51 -27.65 2.24 7.73
N GLU A 52 -27.49 2.83 8.92
CA GLU A 52 -27.62 4.26 9.12
C GLU A 52 -26.39 4.99 8.56
N TYR A 53 -26.61 5.75 7.48
CA TYR A 53 -25.59 6.47 6.74
C TYR A 53 -25.91 7.95 6.64
N VAL A 54 -24.92 8.79 6.97
CA VAL A 54 -25.00 10.24 6.78
C VAL A 54 -23.96 10.66 5.76
N ALA A 55 -24.44 11.11 4.59
CA ALA A 55 -23.57 11.69 3.57
C ALA A 55 -22.99 13.02 4.04
N ASN A 56 -21.74 13.30 3.69
CA ASN A 56 -21.13 14.58 3.98
C ASN A 56 -21.42 15.58 2.84
N PRO A 57 -22.14 16.69 3.09
CA PRO A 57 -22.43 17.69 2.05
C PRO A 57 -21.19 18.45 1.56
N ARG A 58 -20.09 18.41 2.32
CA ARG A 58 -18.82 19.02 1.95
C ARG A 58 -17.95 18.12 1.07
N TYR A 59 -18.32 16.84 0.92
CA TYR A 59 -17.57 15.91 0.09
C TYR A 59 -17.37 16.46 -1.33
N ARG A 60 -16.15 16.31 -1.84
CA ARG A 60 -15.80 16.59 -3.23
C ARG A 60 -15.11 15.34 -3.77
N ALA A 61 -15.70 14.72 -4.78
CA ALA A 61 -15.07 13.56 -5.40
C ALA A 61 -13.77 13.99 -6.07
N LYS A 62 -12.71 13.20 -5.86
CA LYS A 62 -11.49 13.28 -6.65
C LYS A 62 -11.37 12.04 -7.53
N GLU A 63 -10.82 12.23 -8.71
CA GLU A 63 -10.44 11.11 -9.56
C GLU A 63 -9.19 10.47 -8.95
N LEU A 64 -9.23 9.15 -8.79
CA LEU A 64 -8.08 8.40 -8.33
C LEU A 64 -7.14 8.18 -9.52
N VAL A 65 -6.00 8.84 -9.49
CA VAL A 65 -4.98 8.74 -10.55
C VAL A 65 -3.79 7.97 -9.97
N PHE A 66 -3.48 6.83 -10.57
CA PHE A 66 -2.31 6.03 -10.21
C PHE A 66 -1.11 6.47 -11.05
N GLU A 67 0.06 6.57 -10.43
CA GLU A 67 1.29 6.90 -11.16
C GLU A 67 1.78 5.73 -12.01
N ASN A 68 1.43 4.49 -11.62
CA ASN A 68 1.79 3.28 -12.34
C ASN A 68 0.84 2.10 -12.04
N ASP A 69 1.06 1.01 -12.79
CA ASP A 69 0.28 -0.22 -12.70
C ASP A 69 0.39 -0.90 -11.33
N LEU A 70 1.55 -0.79 -10.65
CA LEU A 70 1.72 -1.37 -9.31
C LEU A 70 0.82 -0.67 -8.29
N GLU A 71 0.72 0.66 -8.30
CA GLU A 71 -0.19 1.38 -7.41
C GLU A 71 -1.66 1.03 -7.67
N SER A 72 -2.04 0.95 -8.95
CA SER A 72 -3.40 0.54 -9.36
C SER A 72 -3.72 -0.86 -8.85
N LEU A 73 -2.81 -1.82 -9.03
CA LEU A 73 -3.01 -3.18 -8.56
C LEU A 73 -3.03 -3.27 -7.03
N MET A 74 -2.12 -2.57 -6.34
CA MET A 74 -2.11 -2.50 -4.87
C MET A 74 -3.47 -2.01 -4.35
N TYR A 75 -4.05 -0.99 -4.98
CA TYR A 75 -5.38 -0.51 -4.63
C TYR A 75 -6.47 -1.57 -4.87
N LEU A 76 -6.44 -2.27 -6.01
CA LEU A 76 -7.39 -3.34 -6.30
C LEU A 76 -7.29 -4.49 -5.29
N VAL A 77 -6.08 -4.94 -4.96
CA VAL A 77 -5.84 -5.97 -3.94
C VAL A 77 -6.32 -5.49 -2.56
N TRP A 78 -6.04 -4.24 -2.19
CA TRP A 78 -6.46 -3.66 -0.91
C TRP A 78 -7.98 -3.67 -0.75
N HIS A 79 -8.71 -3.43 -1.84
CA HIS A 79 -10.18 -3.48 -1.87
C HIS A 79 -10.77 -4.87 -2.14
N GLY A 80 -9.94 -5.93 -2.19
CA GLY A 80 -10.38 -7.30 -2.42
C GLY A 80 -10.92 -7.54 -3.84
N ARG A 81 -10.43 -6.78 -4.83
CA ARG A 81 -10.81 -6.84 -6.25
C ARG A 81 -9.77 -7.53 -7.14
N ALA A 82 -8.62 -7.88 -6.58
CA ALA A 82 -7.55 -8.64 -7.24
C ALA A 82 -6.87 -9.57 -6.23
N GLU A 83 -6.22 -10.62 -6.72
CA GLU A 83 -5.56 -11.63 -5.87
C GLU A 83 -4.18 -11.17 -5.41
N LYS A 84 -3.79 -11.52 -4.18
CA LYS A 84 -2.47 -11.16 -3.63
C LYS A 84 -1.30 -11.75 -4.43
N ARG A 85 -1.51 -12.83 -5.18
CA ARG A 85 -0.45 -13.43 -6.03
C ARG A 85 -0.02 -12.48 -7.14
N GLU A 86 -0.97 -11.74 -7.71
CA GLU A 86 -0.70 -10.77 -8.79
C GLU A 86 0.22 -9.65 -8.31
N LEU A 87 0.22 -9.35 -7.00
CA LEU A 87 1.09 -8.34 -6.42
C LEU A 87 2.57 -8.69 -6.59
N VAL A 88 2.97 -9.96 -6.44
CA VAL A 88 4.38 -10.35 -6.55
C VAL A 88 4.89 -10.11 -7.97
N ASP A 89 4.10 -10.50 -8.97
CA ASP A 89 4.43 -10.31 -10.38
C ASP A 89 4.54 -8.82 -10.73
N ALA A 90 3.59 -8.00 -10.26
CA ALA A 90 3.62 -6.56 -10.48
C ALA A 90 4.82 -5.88 -9.77
N VAL A 91 5.17 -6.32 -8.56
CA VAL A 91 6.33 -5.80 -7.84
C VAL A 91 7.62 -6.10 -8.60
N LEU A 92 7.79 -7.33 -9.10
CA LEU A 92 8.96 -7.72 -9.89
C LEU A 92 9.08 -6.89 -11.18
N ALA A 93 7.96 -6.54 -11.80
CA ALA A 93 7.92 -5.73 -13.02
C ALA A 93 8.09 -4.22 -12.78
N ALA A 94 7.88 -3.72 -11.56
CA ALA A 94 7.88 -2.30 -11.26
C ALA A 94 9.29 -1.71 -11.10
N GLU A 95 9.40 -0.39 -11.31
CA GLU A 95 10.46 0.43 -10.71
C GLU A 95 9.99 0.88 -9.32
N LEU A 96 10.82 0.66 -8.31
CA LEU A 96 10.56 0.97 -6.92
C LEU A 96 11.53 2.05 -6.44
N VAL A 97 11.04 2.95 -5.60
CA VAL A 97 11.87 3.93 -4.90
C VAL A 97 12.20 3.38 -3.51
N LEU A 98 13.47 3.33 -3.15
CA LEU A 98 13.95 2.82 -1.86
C LEU A 98 14.82 3.88 -1.18
N PRO A 99 14.93 3.87 0.16
CA PRO A 99 15.92 4.68 0.86
C PRO A 99 17.34 4.33 0.39
N ALA A 100 18.18 5.36 0.28
CA ALA A 100 19.59 5.24 -0.06
C ALA A 100 20.47 5.63 1.13
N ASP A 101 21.57 4.89 1.32
CA ASP A 101 22.67 5.34 2.16
C ASP A 101 23.62 6.18 1.27
N PRO A 102 23.71 7.52 1.47
CA PRO A 102 24.55 8.37 0.64
C PRO A 102 26.05 8.07 0.77
N ALA A 103 26.48 7.31 1.80
CA ALA A 103 27.86 6.88 1.96
C ALA A 103 28.21 5.62 1.13
N LYS A 104 27.21 4.97 0.54
CA LYS A 104 27.38 3.73 -0.23
C LYS A 104 26.99 3.95 -1.70
N LYS A 105 27.52 3.10 -2.58
CA LYS A 105 27.15 3.13 -4.00
C LYS A 105 25.68 2.75 -4.16
N ALA A 106 24.93 3.58 -4.88
CA ALA A 106 23.54 3.32 -5.23
C ALA A 106 23.42 1.98 -5.97
N ARG A 107 22.30 1.29 -5.77
CA ARG A 107 21.93 0.02 -6.43
C ARG A 107 22.78 -1.20 -6.07
N GLU A 108 23.76 -1.06 -5.17
CA GLU A 108 24.57 -2.18 -4.66
C GLU A 108 24.13 -2.63 -3.25
N HIS A 109 23.23 -1.89 -2.60
CA HIS A 109 22.79 -2.15 -1.23
C HIS A 109 21.35 -1.69 -0.99
N VAL A 110 20.72 -2.27 0.02
CA VAL A 110 19.44 -1.83 0.57
C VAL A 110 19.63 -1.31 1.99
N VAL A 111 18.82 -0.31 2.36
CA VAL A 111 18.72 0.16 3.76
C VAL A 111 17.70 -0.71 4.48
N LEU A 112 18.09 -1.24 5.63
CA LEU A 112 17.25 -2.12 6.46
C LEU A 112 16.84 -1.40 7.75
N ARG A 113 15.56 -1.53 8.12
CA ARG A 113 15.02 -1.16 9.43
C ARG A 113 14.69 -2.44 10.19
N GLY A 114 15.67 -2.94 10.95
CA GLY A 114 15.62 -4.30 11.46
C GLY A 114 15.79 -5.27 10.29
N ASN A 115 14.75 -6.07 10.00
CA ASN A 115 14.72 -6.97 8.84
C ASN A 115 13.76 -6.48 7.73
N VAL A 116 13.29 -5.23 7.81
CA VAL A 116 12.37 -4.65 6.83
C VAL A 116 13.13 -3.79 5.82
N ILE A 117 12.84 -4.00 4.54
CA ILE A 117 13.24 -3.12 3.44
C ILE A 117 12.00 -2.30 3.07
N ASP A 118 12.05 -1.00 3.33
CA ASP A 118 10.98 -0.08 2.92
C ASP A 118 11.14 0.23 1.41
N ALA A 119 10.09 -0.02 0.63
CA ALA A 119 10.04 0.24 -0.81
C ALA A 119 8.74 0.98 -1.16
N PHE A 120 8.83 1.92 -2.09
CA PHE A 120 7.74 2.80 -2.46
C PHE A 120 7.42 2.61 -3.94
N ALA A 121 6.13 2.41 -4.24
CA ALA A 121 5.66 2.19 -5.59
C ALA A 121 5.83 3.43 -6.47
N SER A 122 5.90 4.63 -5.90
CA SER A 122 6.10 5.89 -6.61
C SER A 122 6.73 6.95 -5.70
N GLU A 123 7.15 8.09 -6.28
CA GLU A 123 7.61 9.24 -5.49
C GLU A 123 6.49 9.87 -4.64
N ARG A 124 5.22 9.70 -5.02
CA ARG A 124 4.07 10.19 -4.24
C ARG A 124 3.81 9.38 -2.98
N ALA A 125 4.31 8.15 -2.94
CA ALA A 125 4.24 7.30 -1.76
C ALA A 125 5.34 7.61 -0.73
N LEU A 126 6.28 8.51 -1.03
CA LEU A 126 7.39 8.82 -0.13
C LEU A 126 6.91 9.55 1.13
N PRO A 127 7.42 9.15 2.32
CA PRO A 127 7.13 9.88 3.55
C PRO A 127 7.77 11.29 3.50
N PRO A 128 7.00 12.36 3.76
CA PRO A 128 7.52 13.73 3.67
C PRO A 128 8.53 14.08 4.77
N ASP A 129 8.56 13.30 5.86
CA ASP A 129 9.42 13.48 7.02
C ASP A 129 10.74 12.69 6.95
N TRP A 130 10.95 11.92 5.88
CA TRP A 130 12.18 11.12 5.70
C TRP A 130 13.30 11.91 5.01
N PRO A 131 14.58 11.61 5.32
CA PRO A 131 15.71 12.21 4.61
C PRO A 131 15.63 11.98 3.10
N PRO A 132 15.97 12.97 2.26
CA PRO A 132 15.74 12.94 0.81
C PRO A 132 16.82 12.13 0.05
N HIS A 133 17.23 10.98 0.58
CA HIS A 133 18.21 10.11 -0.04
C HIS A 133 17.50 8.87 -0.56
N TRP A 134 17.28 8.85 -1.87
CA TRP A 134 16.49 7.83 -2.54
C TRP A 134 17.30 7.19 -3.67
N GLN A 135 17.05 5.91 -3.89
CA GLN A 135 17.57 5.15 -5.02
C GLN A 135 16.45 4.36 -5.66
N ARG A 136 16.62 4.02 -6.94
CA ARG A 136 15.62 3.30 -7.72
C ARG A 136 16.12 1.90 -8.04
N PHE A 137 15.21 0.94 -7.94
CA PHE A 137 15.44 -0.46 -8.28
C PHE A 137 14.32 -0.96 -9.16
N HIS A 138 14.65 -1.78 -10.16
CA HIS A 138 13.62 -2.68 -10.69
C HIS A 138 13.33 -3.77 -9.66
N GLY A 139 12.09 -4.24 -9.57
CA GLY A 139 11.71 -5.28 -8.62
C GLY A 139 12.55 -6.54 -8.72
N VAL A 140 12.93 -6.93 -9.94
CA VAL A 140 13.87 -8.05 -10.18
C VAL A 140 15.26 -7.81 -9.56
N GLU A 141 15.76 -6.57 -9.55
CA GLU A 141 17.06 -6.23 -8.94
C GLU A 141 16.98 -6.29 -7.42
N LEU A 142 15.86 -5.81 -6.86
CA LEU A 142 15.58 -5.92 -5.44
C LEU A 142 15.53 -7.39 -5.01
N ALA A 143 14.86 -8.25 -5.78
CA ALA A 143 14.79 -9.69 -5.50
C ALA A 143 16.18 -10.34 -5.48
N VAL A 144 17.08 -9.98 -6.41
CA VAL A 144 18.47 -10.46 -6.42
C VAL A 144 19.22 -10.02 -5.16
N ILE A 145 19.08 -8.77 -4.75
CA ILE A 145 19.74 -8.27 -3.54
C ILE A 145 19.18 -8.96 -2.29
N VAL A 146 17.87 -9.14 -2.21
CA VAL A 146 17.21 -9.86 -1.11
C VAL A 146 17.72 -11.30 -1.00
N ASP A 147 17.87 -12.01 -2.12
CA ASP A 147 18.48 -13.36 -2.12
C ASP A 147 19.93 -13.29 -1.61
N ALA A 148 20.69 -12.30 -2.04
CA ALA A 148 22.08 -12.12 -1.64
C ALA A 148 22.27 -11.76 -0.15
N LEU A 149 21.25 -11.26 0.55
CA LEU A 149 21.32 -11.01 2.00
C LEU A 149 21.52 -12.30 2.80
N GLN A 150 21.05 -13.45 2.28
CA GLN A 150 21.09 -14.76 2.97
C GLN A 150 20.46 -14.75 4.38
N GLU A 151 19.62 -13.75 4.67
CA GLU A 151 18.89 -13.58 5.92
C GLU A 151 17.40 -13.29 5.62
N PRO A 152 16.47 -13.65 6.53
CA PRO A 152 15.06 -13.36 6.33
C PRO A 152 14.79 -11.85 6.33
N ALA A 153 14.36 -11.32 5.18
CA ALA A 153 13.91 -9.94 5.05
C ALA A 153 12.42 -9.87 4.68
N THR A 154 11.76 -8.77 5.03
CA THR A 154 10.41 -8.44 4.56
C THR A 154 10.48 -7.16 3.74
N VAL A 155 9.91 -7.17 2.55
CA VAL A 155 9.77 -5.95 1.74
C VAL A 155 8.42 -5.32 2.08
N LEU A 156 8.44 -4.15 2.70
CA LEU A 156 7.24 -3.35 2.93
C LEU A 156 7.04 -2.41 1.74
N ILE A 157 6.00 -2.65 0.96
CA ILE A 157 5.70 -1.90 -0.25
C ILE A 157 4.58 -0.93 0.06
N ALA A 158 4.84 0.37 -0.09
CA ALA A 158 3.88 1.43 0.14
C ALA A 158 3.51 2.14 -1.17
N ALA A 159 2.22 2.43 -1.33
CA ALA A 159 1.67 3.24 -2.41
C ALA A 159 1.02 4.52 -1.83
N GLN A 160 0.62 5.42 -2.72
CA GLN A 160 -0.21 6.58 -2.35
C GLN A 160 -1.48 6.17 -1.59
N GLY A 161 -2.06 7.11 -0.83
CA GLY A 161 -3.26 6.87 -0.03
C GLY A 161 -3.05 5.93 1.16
N GLY A 162 -1.79 5.63 1.52
CA GLY A 162 -1.44 4.82 2.69
C GLY A 162 -1.61 3.31 2.51
N VAL A 163 -1.85 2.84 1.28
CA VAL A 163 -1.94 1.41 0.95
C VAL A 163 -0.56 0.76 1.12
N ARG A 164 -0.50 -0.33 1.89
CA ARG A 164 0.76 -1.04 2.19
C ARG A 164 0.58 -2.55 2.15
N PHE A 165 1.61 -3.23 1.66
CA PHE A 165 1.70 -4.69 1.68
C PHE A 165 3.07 -5.14 2.17
N GLU A 166 3.07 -6.17 3.01
CA GLU A 166 4.28 -6.90 3.39
C GLU A 166 4.45 -8.08 2.44
N VAL A 167 5.59 -8.15 1.77
CA VAL A 167 6.00 -9.27 0.92
C VAL A 167 7.21 -9.92 1.57
N PRO A 168 7.10 -11.17 2.07
CA PRO A 168 8.27 -11.89 2.56
C PRO A 168 9.33 -11.98 1.46
N GLY A 169 10.59 -11.73 1.79
CA GLY A 169 11.68 -11.72 0.81
C GLY A 169 11.79 -13.04 0.05
N ALA A 170 11.58 -14.17 0.73
CA ALA A 170 11.53 -15.49 0.10
C ALA A 170 10.45 -15.60 -0.99
N VAL A 171 9.27 -15.00 -0.78
CA VAL A 171 8.19 -15.01 -1.78
C VAL A 171 8.58 -14.20 -3.02
N LEU A 172 9.24 -13.06 -2.82
CA LEU A 172 9.73 -12.23 -3.94
C LEU A 172 10.82 -12.97 -4.74
N VAL A 173 11.76 -13.62 -4.05
CA VAL A 173 12.82 -14.43 -4.66
C VAL A 173 12.25 -15.63 -5.41
N ASP A 174 11.27 -16.33 -4.83
CA ASP A 174 10.61 -17.45 -5.49
C ASP A 174 9.82 -17.00 -6.72
N GLY A 175 9.18 -15.83 -6.67
CA GLY A 175 8.55 -15.20 -7.83
C GLY A 175 9.55 -14.94 -8.96
N LEU A 176 10.72 -14.38 -8.66
CA LEU A 176 11.79 -14.19 -9.65
C LEU A 176 12.23 -15.52 -10.27
N ARG A 177 12.44 -16.55 -9.44
CA ARG A 177 12.83 -17.89 -9.92
C ARG A 177 11.78 -18.47 -10.86
N ALA A 178 10.50 -18.35 -10.52
CA ALA A 178 9.39 -18.80 -11.36
C ALA A 178 9.45 -18.14 -12.75
N VAL A 179 9.62 -16.81 -12.81
CA VAL A 179 9.74 -16.05 -14.07
C VAL A 179 10.91 -16.54 -14.92
N ILE A 180 12.07 -16.83 -14.31
CA ILE A 180 13.26 -17.32 -15.03
C ILE A 180 13.07 -18.76 -15.55
N THR A 181 12.39 -19.61 -14.78
CA THR A 181 12.18 -21.03 -15.12
C THR A 181 11.07 -21.30 -16.14
N MET A 182 10.21 -20.33 -16.45
CA MET A 182 9.16 -20.46 -17.49
C MET A 182 9.69 -20.42 -18.93
N ARG A 183 10.94 -20.86 -19.15
CA ARG A 183 11.58 -20.98 -20.47
C ARG A 183 11.42 -22.39 -21.06
#